data_AF-A0AAF0V433-F1
#
_entry.id   AF-A0AAF0V433-F1
#
_cell.length_a   1.000
_cell.length_b   1.000
_cell.length_c   1.000
_cell.angle_alpha   90.00
_cell.angle_beta   90.00
_cell.angle_gamma   90.00
#
_symmetry.space_group_name_H-M   'P 1'
#
loop_
_entity.id
_entity.type
_entity.pdbx_description
1 polymer ?
#
loop_
_entity_poly.entity_id
_entity_poly.type
_entity_poly.pdbx_seq_one_letter_code
_entity_poly.pdbx_strand_id
1 'polypeptide(L)'
;MVNIINGVWKIPWSVSIEVGSIHRIRDLISVRVQHSLREGNTLADFFANLVFNFAGTYEFNSDQDVPSEGRKIIMMDKGNTPYIRTKYISSSAQ
;
A
#
# COMPACT_ATOMS: atom_id res chain seq x y z
N MET A 1 0.00 -11.94 -1.17
CA MET A 1 -1.34 -11.86 -0.55
C MET A 1 -2.49 -12.18 -1.47
N VAL A 2 -2.58 -11.64 -2.70
CA VAL A 2 -3.73 -11.87 -3.60
C VAL A 2 -4.07 -13.37 -3.76
N ASN A 3 -3.08 -14.22 -4.00
CA ASN A 3 -3.28 -15.67 -4.12
C ASN A 3 -3.80 -16.33 -2.84
N ILE A 4 -3.43 -15.82 -1.66
CA ILE A 4 -3.91 -16.32 -0.37
C ILE A 4 -5.37 -15.89 -0.17
N ILE A 5 -5.69 -14.62 -0.42
CA ILE A 5 -7.06 -14.07 -0.28
C ILE A 5 -8.04 -14.77 -1.25
N ASN A 6 -7.58 -15.07 -2.47
CA ASN A 6 -8.36 -15.78 -3.48
C ASN A 6 -8.41 -17.30 -3.27
N GLY A 7 -7.78 -17.83 -2.22
CA GLY A 7 -7.79 -19.27 -1.89
C GLY A 7 -6.91 -20.14 -2.79
N VAL A 8 -6.07 -19.53 -3.65
CA VAL A 8 -5.12 -20.25 -4.50
C VAL A 8 -3.99 -20.85 -3.66
N TRP A 9 -3.54 -20.14 -2.62
CA TRP A 9 -2.49 -20.58 -1.70
C TRP A 9 -3.01 -20.79 -0.29
N LYS A 10 -2.41 -21.75 0.42
CA LYS A 10 -2.68 -21.98 1.84
C LYS A 10 -2.30 -20.75 2.67
N ILE A 11 -3.10 -20.48 3.69
CA ILE A 11 -2.89 -19.35 4.61
C ILE A 11 -1.78 -19.74 5.60
N PRO A 12 -0.66 -19.00 5.68
CA PRO A 12 0.32 -19.19 6.74
C PRO A 12 -0.28 -18.85 8.11
N TRP A 13 0.07 -19.63 9.13
CA TRP A 13 -0.48 -19.43 10.48
C TRP A 13 -0.28 -18.00 11.00
N SER A 14 0.89 -17.41 10.72
CA SER A 14 1.31 -16.08 11.19
C SER A 14 0.43 -14.92 10.70
N VAL A 15 -0.40 -15.13 9.68
CA VAL A 15 -1.29 -14.10 9.13
C VAL A 15 -2.76 -14.55 9.08
N SER A 16 -3.08 -15.64 9.79
CA SER A 16 -4.39 -16.28 9.70
C SER A 16 -5.52 -15.40 10.25
N ILE A 17 -5.24 -14.61 11.28
CA ILE A 17 -6.20 -13.70 11.92
C ILE A 17 -6.53 -12.53 10.96
N GLU A 18 -5.51 -11.95 10.34
CA GLU A 18 -5.63 -10.85 9.40
C GLU A 18 -6.38 -11.30 8.15
N VAL A 19 -6.03 -12.46 7.59
CA VAL A 19 -6.72 -13.03 6.43
C VAL A 19 -8.19 -13.34 6.74
N GLY A 20 -8.48 -13.92 7.90
CA GLY A 20 -9.87 -14.16 8.32
C GLY A 20 -10.68 -12.87 8.45
N SER A 21 -10.06 -11.78 8.91
CA SER A 21 -10.71 -10.46 8.99
C SER A 21 -10.97 -9.85 7.61
N ILE A 22 -10.02 -9.99 6.67
CA ILE A 22 -10.20 -9.57 5.28
C ILE A 22 -11.36 -10.34 4.62
N HIS A 23 -11.45 -11.66 4.85
CA HIS A 23 -12.55 -12.47 4.32
C HIS A 23 -13.91 -12.03 4.87
N ARG A 24 -14.02 -11.78 6.18
CA ARG A 24 -15.27 -11.24 6.77
C ARG A 24 -15.72 -9.94 6.11
N ILE A 25 -14.79 -9.00 5.88
CA ILE A 25 -15.12 -7.74 5.21
C ILE A 25 -15.57 -7.98 3.77
N ARG A 26 -14.87 -8.87 3.05
CA ARG A 26 -15.23 -9.24 1.68
C ARG A 26 -16.62 -9.91 1.59
N ASP A 27 -17.05 -10.62 2.63
CA ASP A 27 -18.39 -11.23 2.65
C ASP A 27 -19.49 -10.17 2.86
N LEU A 28 -19.15 -9.02 3.45
CA LEU A 28 -20.08 -7.92 3.71
C LEU A 28 -20.25 -6.97 2.51
N ILE A 29 -19.25 -6.88 1.63
CA ILE A 29 -19.24 -5.93 0.50
C ILE A 29 -18.66 -6.57 -0.77
N SER A 30 -19.14 -6.15 -1.94
CA SER A 30 -18.55 -6.60 -3.20
C SER A 30 -17.15 -6.00 -3.39
N VAL A 31 -16.12 -6.83 -3.24
CA VAL A 31 -14.71 -6.41 -3.37
C VAL A 31 -14.01 -7.20 -4.47
N ARG A 32 -13.25 -6.50 -5.32
CA ARG A 32 -12.28 -7.10 -6.24
C ARG A 32 -10.87 -6.96 -5.68
N VAL A 33 -10.20 -8.09 -5.47
CA VAL A 33 -8.80 -8.14 -5.02
C VAL A 33 -7.91 -8.44 -6.22
N GLN A 34 -6.99 -7.52 -6.52
CA GLN A 34 -6.06 -7.64 -7.65
C GLN A 34 -4.64 -7.28 -7.24
N HIS A 35 -3.66 -7.81 -7.97
CA HIS A 35 -2.28 -7.42 -7.80
C HIS A 35 -2.05 -6.05 -8.46
N SER A 36 -1.40 -5.13 -7.76
CA SER A 36 -0.92 -3.86 -8.32
C SER A 36 0.61 -3.84 -8.31
N LEU A 37 1.19 -3.12 -9.25
CA LEU A 37 2.62 -2.81 -9.22
C LEU A 37 2.91 -1.91 -8.01
N ARG A 38 4.13 -1.98 -7.48
CA ARG A 38 4.52 -1.20 -6.30
C ARG A 38 4.41 0.30 -6.56
N GLU A 39 4.77 0.72 -7.77
CA GLU A 39 4.68 2.09 -8.27
C GLU A 39 3.24 2.62 -8.30
N GLY A 40 2.26 1.73 -8.46
CA GLY A 40 0.83 2.06 -8.41
C GLY A 40 0.21 1.87 -7.02
N ASN A 41 1.02 1.61 -5.99
CA ASN A 41 0.57 1.41 -4.61
C ASN A 41 1.37 2.27 -3.62
N THR A 42 1.82 3.44 -4.08
CA THR A 42 2.72 4.35 -3.35
C THR A 42 2.08 4.93 -2.09
N LEU A 43 0.77 5.19 -2.09
CA LEU A 43 0.08 5.70 -0.91
C LEU A 43 0.07 4.68 0.23
N ALA A 44 -0.22 3.41 -0.08
CA ALA A 44 -0.16 2.33 0.91
C ALA A 44 1.29 2.09 1.38
N ASP A 45 2.28 2.13 0.48
CA ASP A 45 3.71 2.01 0.83
C ASP A 45 4.14 3.16 1.75
N PHE A 46 3.68 4.40 1.50
CA PHE A 46 3.97 5.55 2.36
C PHE A 46 3.47 5.33 3.80
N PHE A 47 2.20 4.97 3.98
CA PHE A 47 1.65 4.77 5.32
C PHE A 47 2.28 3.57 6.05
N ALA A 48 2.57 2.48 5.33
CA ALA A 48 3.26 1.32 5.91
C ALA A 48 4.66 1.72 6.42
N ASN A 49 5.42 2.47 5.63
CA ASN A 49 6.74 2.95 6.03
C ASN A 49 6.67 4.00 7.15
N LEU A 50 5.63 4.84 7.18
CA LEU A 50 5.42 5.83 8.24
C LEU A 50 5.29 5.13 9.61
N VAL A 51 4.43 4.11 9.68
CA VAL A 51 4.24 3.32 10.90
C VAL A 51 5.50 2.55 11.27
N PHE A 52 6.17 1.96 10.29
CA PHE A 52 7.39 1.18 10.51
C PHE A 52 8.54 2.02 11.08
N ASN A 53 8.73 3.24 10.57
CA ASN A 53 9.84 4.11 10.97
C ASN A 53 9.64 4.74 12.36
N PHE A 54 8.39 5.01 12.75
CA PHE A 54 8.10 5.77 13.98
C PHE A 54 7.41 4.96 15.08
N ALA A 55 7.17 3.66 14.86
CA ALA A 55 6.62 2.73 15.84
C ALA A 55 5.46 3.34 16.67
N GLY A 56 4.37 3.69 15.99
CA GLY A 56 3.22 4.35 16.60
C GLY A 56 1.92 4.12 15.83
N THR A 57 0.80 4.47 16.45
CA THR A 57 -0.51 4.53 15.80
C THR A 57 -0.73 5.92 15.25
N TYR A 58 -1.08 6.02 13.97
CA TYR A 58 -1.40 7.27 13.31
C TYR A 58 -2.88 7.30 12.96
N GLU A 59 -3.57 8.35 13.39
CA GLU A 59 -4.94 8.64 12.99
C GLU A 59 -4.96 10.06 12.40
N PHE A 60 -5.48 10.16 11.17
CA PHE A 60 -5.62 11.42 10.46
C PHE A 60 -7.11 11.63 10.18
N ASN A 61 -7.62 12.81 10.52
CA ASN A 61 -9.04 13.15 10.32
C ASN A 61 -9.23 14.05 9.09
N SER A 62 -8.15 14.64 8.59
CA SER A 62 -8.11 15.47 7.41
C SER A 62 -6.87 15.19 6.56
N ASP A 63 -6.97 15.40 5.25
CA ASP A 63 -5.83 15.38 4.33
C ASP A 63 -4.71 16.32 4.81
N GLN A 64 -5.06 17.41 5.50
CA GLN A 64 -4.10 18.38 6.03
C GLN A 64 -3.23 17.84 7.16
N ASP A 65 -3.73 16.83 7.88
CA ASP A 65 -3.03 16.20 9.02
C ASP A 65 -1.92 15.26 8.54
N VAL A 66 -1.98 14.82 7.29
CA VAL A 66 -0.99 13.94 6.68
C VAL A 66 0.31 14.72 6.42
N PRO A 67 1.50 14.13 6.66
CA PRO A 67 2.77 14.76 6.31
C PRO A 67 2.81 15.20 4.84
N SER A 68 3.58 16.25 4.55
CA SER A 68 3.68 16.87 3.21
C SER A 68 3.91 15.88 2.07
N GLU A 69 4.74 14.88 2.31
CA GLU A 69 5.12 13.81 1.39
C GLU A 69 3.90 12.94 1.06
N GLY A 70 3.12 12.55 2.08
CA GLY A 70 1.89 11.81 1.92
C GLY A 70 0.82 12.62 1.18
N ARG A 71 0.67 13.92 1.51
CA ARG A 71 -0.26 14.82 0.80
C ARG A 71 0.06 14.94 -0.67
N LYS A 72 1.34 15.03 -1.03
CA LYS A 72 1.78 15.05 -2.43
C LYS A 72 1.35 13.77 -3.16
N ILE A 73 1.49 12.61 -2.53
CA ILE A 73 1.05 11.33 -3.12
C ILE A 73 -0.46 11.31 -3.33
N ILE A 74 -1.24 11.68 -2.30
CA ILE A 74 -2.71 11.78 -2.38
C ILE A 74 -3.13 12.67 -3.56
N MET A 75 -2.46 13.81 -3.74
CA MET A 75 -2.80 14.75 -4.80
C MET A 75 -2.43 14.22 -6.21
N MET A 76 -1.29 13.53 -6.34
CA MET A 76 -0.91 12.86 -7.59
C MET A 76 -1.89 11.73 -7.96
N ASP A 77 -2.31 10.94 -6.98
CA ASP A 77 -3.30 9.86 -7.18
C ASP A 77 -4.67 10.43 -7.59
N LYS A 78 -5.16 11.47 -6.89
CA LYS A 78 -6.40 12.19 -7.26
C LYS A 78 -6.32 12.76 -8.68
N GLY A 79 -5.14 13.17 -9.12
CA GLY A 79 -4.87 13.67 -10.46
C GLY A 79 -4.60 12.60 -11.52
N ASN A 80 -4.71 11.30 -11.20
CA ASN A 80 -4.35 10.18 -12.08
C ASN A 80 -2.94 10.29 -12.68
N THR A 81 -1.99 10.87 -11.95
CA THR A 81 -0.62 11.06 -12.44
C THR A 81 0.21 9.80 -12.15
N PRO A 82 0.80 9.14 -13.16
CA PRO A 82 1.57 7.93 -12.94
C PRO A 82 2.87 8.24 -12.16
N TYR A 83 3.10 7.49 -11.08
CA TYR A 83 4.37 7.54 -10.37
C TYR A 83 5.39 6.63 -11.06
N ILE A 84 6.48 7.20 -11.56
CA ILE A 84 7.54 6.46 -12.26
C ILE A 84 8.83 6.56 -11.44
N ARG A 85 9.33 5.41 -10.97
CA ARG A 85 10.64 5.33 -10.31
C ARG A 85 11.74 5.16 -11.34
N THR A 86 12.48 6.21 -11.63
CA THR A 86 13.68 6.15 -12.48
C THR A 86 14.93 5.88 -11.61
N LYS A 87 15.76 4.92 -12.03
CA LYS A 87 17.12 4.75 -11.50
C LYS A 87 18.09 5.30 -12.53
N TYR A 88 18.84 6.34 -12.17
CA TYR A 88 19.98 6.79 -12.97
C TYR A 88 21.18 5.88 -12.68
N ILE A 89 21.71 5.22 -13.71
CA ILE A 89 22.99 4.53 -13.64
C ILE A 89 24.02 5.52 -14.15
N SER A 90 24.78 6.16 -13.25
CA SER A 90 25.95 6.93 -13.66
C SER A 90 27.05 5.96 -14.07
N SER A 91 27.29 5.80 -15.37
CA SER A 91 28.51 5.16 -15.84
C SER A 91 29.70 6.08 -15.53
N SER A 92 30.46 5.77 -14.49
CA SER A 92 31.78 6.34 -14.31
C SER A 92 32.66 5.85 -15.46
N ALA A 93 32.87 6.70 -16.46
CA ALA A 93 33.89 6.49 -17.47
C ALA A 93 35.27 6.55 -16.79
N GLN A 94 36.02 5.44 -16.88
CA GLN A 94 37.45 5.40 -16.59
C GLN A 94 38.23 5.96 -17.77
#